data_AF-A0A0S8GQG4-F1
#
_entry.id   AF-A0A0S8GQG4-F1
#
_cell.length_a   1.000
_cell.length_b   1.000
_cell.length_c   1.000
_cell.angle_alpha   90.00
_cell.angle_beta   90.00
_cell.angle_gamma   90.00
#
_symmetry.space_group_name_H-M   'P 1'
#
loop_
_entity.id
_entity.type
_entity.pdbx_description
1 polymer ?
#
loop_
_entity_poly.entity_id
_entity_poly.type
_entity_poly.pdbx_seq_one_letter_code
_entity_poly.pdbx_strand_id
1 'polypeptide(L)'
;MSEVLCERCVGLCCRYLALPIDTPKTKGDFDDVRWYLAHEGISVFVEEGDWYINIANRCKYLTKDNRCDIYEDRPRLCRGYKEDTCDYHSGDYGYELHFTSIEELDEYLEKRKEKK
;
A
#
# COMPACT_ATOMS: atom_id res chain seq x y z
N MET A 1 -21.50 10.92 -17.51
CA MET A 1 -20.08 10.88 -17.91
C MET A 1 -19.29 10.75 -16.63
N SER A 2 -18.82 9.54 -16.30
CA SER A 2 -18.01 9.29 -15.10
C SER A 2 -16.78 10.16 -15.18
N GLU A 3 -16.58 11.00 -14.17
CA GLU A 3 -15.45 11.92 -14.10
C GLU A 3 -14.18 11.12 -13.89
N VAL A 4 -13.20 11.21 -14.80
CA VAL A 4 -11.96 10.45 -14.64
C VAL A 4 -11.16 11.07 -13.49
N LEU A 5 -11.28 10.52 -12.28
CA LEU A 5 -10.57 11.03 -11.09
C LEU A 5 -9.05 11.12 -11.30
N CYS A 6 -8.50 10.24 -12.14
CA CYS A 6 -7.09 10.28 -12.52
C CYS A 6 -6.67 11.60 -13.21
N GLU A 7 -7.58 12.39 -13.76
CA GLU A 7 -7.24 13.70 -14.36
C GLU A 7 -6.99 14.79 -13.31
N ARG A 8 -7.50 14.60 -12.09
CA ARG A 8 -7.37 15.55 -10.97
C ARG A 8 -6.44 15.04 -9.87
N CYS A 9 -5.94 13.81 -10.00
CA CYS A 9 -5.08 13.16 -9.02
C CYS A 9 -3.60 13.51 -9.24
N VAL A 10 -2.80 13.53 -8.17
CA VAL A 10 -1.33 13.67 -8.22
C VAL A 10 -0.60 12.34 -8.49
N GLY A 11 -1.34 11.34 -8.97
CA GLY A 11 -0.83 10.02 -9.34
C GLY A 11 -0.43 9.15 -8.15
N LEU A 12 -1.17 9.21 -7.03
CA LEU A 12 -0.86 8.50 -5.77
C LEU A 12 -0.69 6.99 -5.99
N CYS A 13 -1.69 6.30 -6.56
CA CYS A 13 -1.63 4.87 -6.87
C CYS A 13 -0.60 4.48 -7.95
N CYS A 14 -0.04 5.46 -8.68
CA CYS A 14 1.00 5.23 -9.68
C CYS A 14 2.42 5.37 -9.08
N ARG A 15 2.54 5.56 -7.77
CA ARG A 15 3.81 5.77 -7.06
C ARG A 15 4.21 4.61 -6.16
N TYR A 16 3.40 3.57 -6.09
CA TYR A 16 3.70 2.36 -5.37
C TYR A 16 3.10 1.14 -6.05
N LEU A 17 3.51 -0.03 -5.58
CA LEU A 17 2.80 -1.28 -5.79
C LEU A 17 2.51 -1.91 -4.42
N ALA A 18 1.32 -2.45 -4.26
CA ALA A 18 0.92 -3.19 -3.07
C ALA A 18 0.63 -4.63 -3.47
N LEU A 19 1.22 -5.58 -2.75
CA LEU A 19 1.04 -7.00 -2.98
C LEU A 19 0.61 -7.68 -1.69
N PRO A 20 -0.36 -8.62 -1.74
CA PRO A 20 -0.71 -9.40 -0.57
C PRO A 20 0.49 -10.26 -0.15
N ILE A 21 0.69 -10.37 1.16
CA ILE A 21 1.64 -11.27 1.80
C ILE A 21 0.89 -12.20 2.75
N ASP A 22 1.49 -13.34 3.07
CA ASP A 22 0.90 -14.26 4.04
C ASP A 22 0.77 -13.59 5.41
N THR A 23 -0.39 -13.77 6.07
CA THR A 23 -0.62 -13.26 7.42
C THR A 23 0.40 -13.87 8.40
N PRO A 24 1.24 -13.06 9.07
CA PRO A 24 2.26 -13.56 9.98
C PRO A 24 1.63 -14.15 11.25
N LYS A 25 1.97 -15.41 11.56
CA LYS A 25 1.43 -16.19 12.69
C LYS A 25 2.53 -16.64 13.64
N THR A 26 3.75 -16.83 13.15
CA THR A 26 4.91 -17.30 13.93
C THR A 26 5.93 -16.18 14.16
N LYS A 27 6.87 -16.41 15.08
CA LYS A 27 8.00 -15.48 15.27
C LYS A 27 8.84 -15.31 14.00
N GLY A 28 9.02 -16.40 13.24
CA GLY A 28 9.77 -16.38 11.98
C GLY A 28 9.07 -15.52 10.93
N ASP A 29 7.74 -15.64 10.81
CA ASP A 29 6.97 -14.83 9.86
C ASP A 29 7.12 -13.33 10.18
N PHE A 30 7.14 -12.96 11.47
CA PHE A 30 7.39 -11.57 11.86
C PHE A 30 8.84 -11.13 11.62
N ASP A 31 9.83 -12.03 11.68
CA ASP A 31 11.20 -11.72 11.28
C ASP A 31 11.31 -11.47 9.77
N ASP A 32 10.52 -12.17 8.94
CA ASP A 32 10.43 -11.86 7.51
C ASP A 32 9.83 -10.46 7.28
N VAL A 33 8.80 -10.08 8.07
CA VAL A 33 8.25 -8.70 8.01
C VAL A 33 9.28 -7.66 8.43
N ARG A 34 10.09 -7.92 9.47
CA ARG A 34 11.22 -7.05 9.83
C ARG A 34 12.22 -6.92 8.70
N TRP A 35 12.52 -8.02 8.02
CA TRP A 35 13.40 -8.00 6.85
C TRP A 35 12.82 -7.15 5.71
N TYR A 36 11.51 -7.20 5.45
CA TYR A 36 10.88 -6.28 4.48
C TYR A 36 11.06 -4.82 4.89
N LEU A 37 10.72 -4.47 6.14
CA LEU A 37 10.78 -3.11 6.67
C LEU A 37 12.20 -2.56 6.82
N ALA A 38 13.22 -3.41 6.76
CA ALA A 38 14.63 -2.99 6.73
C ALA A 38 15.06 -2.32 5.42
N HIS A 39 14.23 -2.38 4.36
CA HIS A 39 14.56 -1.82 3.05
C HIS A 39 13.90 -0.46 2.85
N GLU A 40 14.62 0.47 2.21
CA GLU A 40 14.09 1.79 1.88
C GLU A 40 12.86 1.73 0.98
N GLY A 41 11.86 2.56 1.28
CA GLY A 41 10.63 2.64 0.48
C GLY A 41 9.69 1.44 0.65
N ILE A 42 9.91 0.58 1.66
CA ILE A 42 8.97 -0.49 2.02
C ILE A 42 8.12 -0.06 3.21
N SER A 43 6.82 -0.35 3.13
CA SER A 43 5.95 -0.37 4.31
C SER A 43 5.03 -1.59 4.24
N VAL A 44 4.45 -1.97 5.36
CA VAL A 44 3.53 -3.10 5.46
C VAL A 44 2.24 -2.61 6.09
N PHE A 45 1.10 -2.94 5.51
CA PHE A 45 -0.20 -2.52 6.03
C PHE A 45 -1.19 -3.67 6.09
N VAL A 46 -2.23 -3.50 6.90
CA VAL A 46 -3.30 -4.46 7.09
C VAL A 46 -4.64 -3.80 6.76
N GLU A 47 -5.41 -4.46 5.92
CA GLU A 47 -6.74 -4.03 5.49
C GLU A 47 -7.67 -5.25 5.49
N GLU A 48 -8.79 -5.16 6.19
CA GLU A 48 -9.75 -6.26 6.40
C GLU A 48 -9.11 -7.57 6.93
N GLY A 49 -8.08 -7.43 7.76
CA GLY A 49 -7.28 -8.54 8.30
C GLY A 49 -6.23 -9.14 7.34
N ASP A 50 -6.21 -8.73 6.07
CA ASP A 50 -5.22 -9.16 5.08
C ASP A 50 -3.98 -8.28 5.12
N TRP A 51 -2.81 -8.90 4.97
CA TRP A 51 -1.52 -8.22 5.05
C TRP A 51 -0.99 -7.90 3.66
N TYR A 52 -0.43 -6.71 3.51
CA TYR A 52 0.10 -6.22 2.24
C TYR A 52 1.49 -5.61 2.45
N ILE A 53 2.39 -5.90 1.51
CA ILE A 53 3.64 -5.15 1.37
C ILE A 53 3.42 -4.03 0.34
N ASN A 54 3.75 -2.81 0.74
CA ASN A 54 3.78 -1.63 -0.11
C ASN A 54 5.23 -1.31 -0.47
N ILE A 55 5.50 -1.20 -1.76
CA ILE A 55 6.79 -0.81 -2.30
C ILE A 55 6.62 0.54 -3.01
N ALA A 56 7.22 1.58 -2.45
CA ALA A 56 7.24 2.93 -2.98
C ALA A 56 8.10 2.97 -4.26
N ASN A 57 7.50 2.59 -5.38
CA ASN A 57 8.14 2.53 -6.67
C ASN A 57 7.28 3.23 -7.73
N ARG A 58 7.88 4.22 -8.39
CA ARG A 58 7.19 5.06 -9.36
C ARG A 58 6.95 4.30 -10.67
N CYS A 59 5.70 4.29 -11.13
CA CYS A 59 5.33 3.79 -12.45
C CYS A 59 6.05 4.57 -13.56
N LYS A 60 6.67 3.83 -14.49
CA LYS A 60 7.40 4.40 -15.63
C LYS A 60 6.54 5.19 -16.64
N TYR A 61 5.23 4.94 -16.65
CA TYR A 61 4.27 5.64 -17.52
C TYR A 61 3.64 6.87 -16.85
N LEU A 62 4.04 7.20 -15.62
CA LEU A 62 3.58 8.41 -14.95
C LEU A 62 4.36 9.62 -15.48
N THR A 63 3.67 10.54 -16.12
CA THR A 63 4.26 11.76 -16.71
C THR A 63 4.60 12.78 -15.63
N LYS A 64 5.26 13.89 -16.04
CA LYS A 64 5.57 15.02 -15.15
C LYS A 64 4.32 15.74 -14.66
N ASP A 65 3.25 15.70 -15.45
CA ASP A 65 1.94 16.29 -15.12
C ASP A 65 1.06 15.35 -14.30
N ASN A 66 1.63 14.28 -13.72
CA ASN A 66 0.93 13.25 -12.95
C ASN A 66 -0.15 12.48 -13.73
N ARG A 67 -0.01 12.39 -15.06
CA ARG A 67 -0.93 11.65 -15.94
C ARG A 67 -0.33 10.30 -16.35
N CYS A 68 -1.18 9.33 -16.65
CA CYS A 68 -0.75 8.06 -17.21
C CYS A 68 -0.64 8.17 -18.73
N ASP A 69 0.56 7.91 -19.27
CA ASP A 69 0.84 8.00 -20.71
C ASP A 69 0.12 6.90 -21.53
N ILE A 70 -0.23 5.79 -20.87
CA ILE A 70 -0.92 4.64 -21.47
C ILE A 70 -2.34 4.48 -20.91
N TYR A 71 -3.06 5.59 -20.66
CA TYR A 71 -4.32 5.57 -19.90
C TYR A 71 -5.37 4.56 -20.43
N GLU A 72 -5.52 4.47 -21.76
CA GLU A 72 -6.43 3.54 -22.42
C GLU A 72 -5.93 2.08 -22.37
N ASP A 73 -4.62 1.88 -22.47
CA ASP A 73 -3.96 0.57 -22.48
C ASP A 73 -3.55 0.10 -21.07
N ARG A 74 -4.04 0.76 -20.02
CA ARG A 74 -3.68 0.48 -18.62
C ARG A 74 -3.87 -1.00 -18.26
N PRO A 75 -3.01 -1.61 -17.44
CA PRO A 75 -3.20 -2.98 -16.97
C PRO A 75 -4.55 -3.20 -16.25
N ARG A 76 -5.00 -4.47 -16.18
CA ARG A 76 -6.26 -4.85 -15.51
C ARG A 76 -6.38 -4.28 -14.09
N LEU A 77 -5.31 -4.32 -13.30
CA LEU A 77 -5.30 -3.78 -11.94
C LEU A 77 -5.58 -2.27 -11.93
N CYS A 78 -4.89 -1.50 -12.77
CA CYS A 78 -5.10 -0.06 -12.89
C CYS A 78 -6.52 0.32 -13.37
N ARG A 79 -7.15 -0.53 -14.20
CA ARG A 79 -8.56 -0.36 -14.62
C ARG A 79 -9.56 -0.80 -13.56
N GLY A 80 -9.14 -1.65 -12.63
CA GLY A 80 -9.96 -2.17 -11.54
C GLY A 80 -10.10 -1.21 -10.36
N TYR A 81 -9.23 -0.20 -10.25
CA TYR A 81 -9.37 0.87 -9.26
C TYR A 81 -10.67 1.65 -9.50
N LYS A 82 -11.49 1.72 -8.45
CA LYS A 82 -12.75 2.45 -8.44
C LYS A 82 -12.62 3.74 -7.63
N GLU A 83 -13.59 4.63 -7.78
CA GLU A 83 -13.62 5.94 -7.13
C GLU A 83 -13.75 5.86 -5.60
N ASP A 84 -14.37 4.80 -5.08
CA ASP A 84 -14.59 4.50 -3.66
C ASP A 84 -13.33 3.96 -2.97
N THR A 85 -12.42 3.33 -3.71
CA THR A 85 -11.12 2.80 -3.21
C THR A 85 -9.94 3.67 -3.67
N CYS A 86 -10.20 4.93 -4.02
CA CYS A 86 -9.17 5.81 -4.57
C CYS A 86 -8.40 6.53 -3.47
N ASP A 87 -7.07 6.36 -3.45
CA ASP A 87 -6.13 7.07 -2.56
C ASP A 87 -6.32 8.61 -2.55
N TYR A 88 -6.95 9.18 -3.58
CA TYR A 88 -7.23 10.60 -3.68
C TYR A 88 -8.44 11.05 -2.82
N HIS A 89 -9.43 10.17 -2.61
CA HIS A 89 -10.62 10.46 -1.80
C HIS A 89 -10.51 9.91 -0.37
N SER A 90 -9.74 8.84 -0.18
CA SER A 90 -9.46 8.23 1.11
C SER A 90 -8.38 9.02 1.85
N GLY A 91 -8.76 10.18 2.42
CA GLY A 91 -7.84 11.04 3.20
C GLY A 91 -7.25 10.37 4.45
N ASP A 92 -7.84 9.26 4.86
CA ASP A 92 -7.30 8.29 5.80
C ASP A 92 -7.36 6.95 5.05
N TYR A 93 -6.23 6.26 4.85
CA TYR A 93 -6.18 5.03 4.04
C TYR A 93 -6.99 3.89 4.66
N GLY A 94 -7.62 4.10 5.83
CA GLY A 94 -8.47 3.10 6.49
C GLY A 94 -7.69 1.89 6.97
N TYR A 95 -6.35 1.96 7.00
CA TYR A 95 -5.52 0.86 7.44
C TYR A 95 -5.87 0.50 8.89
N GLU A 96 -6.12 -0.78 9.13
CA GLU A 96 -6.21 -1.28 10.50
C GLU A 96 -4.87 -1.16 11.20
N LEU A 97 -3.79 -1.40 10.45
CA LEU A 97 -2.40 -1.29 10.88
C LEU A 97 -1.55 -0.83 9.70
N HIS A 98 -0.58 0.06 9.93
CA HIS A 98 0.43 0.47 8.96
C HIS A 98 1.78 0.57 9.66
N PHE A 99 2.76 -0.13 9.12
CA PHE A 99 4.12 -0.22 9.62
C PHE A 99 5.06 0.36 8.56
N THR A 100 5.77 1.41 8.94
CA THR A 100 6.81 2.07 8.14
C THR A 100 8.21 1.81 8.69
N SER A 101 8.31 1.17 9.85
CA SER A 101 9.57 0.84 10.51
C SER A 101 9.47 -0.46 11.31
N ILE A 102 10.63 -1.05 11.64
CA ILE A 102 10.73 -2.23 12.50
C ILE A 102 10.21 -1.91 13.90
N GLU A 103 10.48 -0.70 14.39
CA GLU A 103 10.08 -0.23 15.71
C GLU A 103 8.55 -0.22 15.87
N GLU A 104 7.82 0.26 14.86
CA GLU A 104 6.35 0.26 14.87
C GLU A 104 5.77 -1.16 14.91
N LEU A 105 6.39 -2.10 14.18
CA LEU A 105 6.00 -3.51 14.22
C LEU A 105 6.28 -4.13 15.59
N ASP A 106 7.43 -3.84 16.19
CA ASP A 106 7.81 -4.36 17.50
C ASP A 106 6.89 -3.83 18.60
N GLU A 107 6.56 -2.54 18.58
CA GLU A 107 5.57 -1.96 19.50
C GLU A 107 4.20 -2.64 19.40
N TYR A 108 3.75 -2.95 18.18
CA TYR A 108 2.50 -3.67 17.96
C TYR A 108 2.56 -5.09 18.57
N LEU A 109 3.68 -5.79 18.38
CA LEU A 109 3.87 -7.14 18.92
C LEU A 109 3.93 -7.16 20.44
N GLU A 110 4.56 -6.18 21.08
CA GLU A 110 4.56 -6.06 22.55
C GLU A 110 3.16 -5.77 23.09
N LYS A 111 2.44 -4.78 22.54
CA LYS A 111 1.04 -4.50 22.92
C LYS A 111 0.11 -5.70 22.74
N ARG A 112 0.36 -6.54 21.73
CA ARG A 112 -0.39 -7.78 21.49
C ARG A 112 -0.11 -8.86 22.53
N LYS A 113 1.09 -8.91 23.12
CA LYS A 113 1.44 -9.83 24.20
C LYS A 113 0.81 -9.42 25.53
N GLU A 114 0.77 -8.13 25.84
CA GLU A 114 0.19 -7.59 27.08
C GLU A 114 -1.34 -7.77 27.19
N LYS A 115 -2.02 -7.87 26.05
CA LYS A 115 -3.48 -8.12 25.97
C LYS A 115 -3.84 -9.61 26.05
N LYS A 116 -2.86 -10.50 26.20
CA LYS A 116 -3.04 -11.96 26.34
C LYS A 116 -2.84 -12.40 27.78
#